data_AF-A0A957BAI3-F1
#
_entry.id   AF-A0A957BAI3-F1
#
_cell.length_a   1.000
_cell.length_b   1.000
_cell.length_c   1.000
_cell.angle_alpha   90.00
_cell.angle_beta   90.00
_cell.angle_gamma   90.00
#
_symmetry.space_group_name_H-M   'P 1'
#
loop_
_entity.id
_entity.type
_entity.pdbx_description
1 polymer ?
#
loop_
_entity_poly.entity_id
_entity_poly.type
_entity_poly.pdbx_seq_one_letter_code
_entity_poly.pdbx_strand_id
1 'polypeptide(L)'
;MAILNFSSGPSLGQDSRLENAVVIAPGDNIQRIVNSNPAGTTYLLQTGYHRENIIIPKDGDTFIGEDGAIISGARVLTDFQRSGEYWVMYGQVQEGQPGGICEVFAPRCRYGEDLYFDDQPLRHVDRLDMVRSGDFFFDYGANAIYFVDDPTNHVVEVAVTWQAAFDGTARNVTIENLIVEKYATRGEFGAIRGLD
;
A
#
# COMPACT_ATOMS: atom_id res chain seq x y z
N MET A 1 29.53 20.11 -28.20
CA MET A 1 29.80 19.45 -26.90
C MET A 1 29.08 20.26 -25.85
N ALA A 2 27.83 19.89 -25.55
CA ALA A 2 27.01 20.58 -24.55
C ALA A 2 27.30 19.94 -23.19
N ILE A 3 27.78 20.72 -22.23
CA ILE A 3 27.94 20.31 -20.85
C ILE A 3 26.57 20.48 -20.20
N LEU A 4 25.88 19.38 -19.93
CA LEU A 4 24.69 19.37 -19.08
C LEU A 4 25.16 19.30 -17.62
N ASN A 5 25.09 20.43 -16.93
CA ASN A 5 25.24 20.47 -15.48
C ASN A 5 23.95 19.93 -14.85
N PHE A 6 24.00 18.72 -14.30
CA PHE A 6 22.98 18.26 -13.37
C PHE A 6 23.19 18.98 -12.04
N SER A 7 22.30 19.90 -11.67
CA SER A 7 22.23 20.35 -10.28
C SER A 7 21.61 19.21 -9.47
N SER A 8 22.41 18.61 -8.60
CA SER A 8 21.92 17.73 -7.54
C SER A 8 20.85 18.48 -6.75
N GLY A 9 19.63 17.92 -6.68
CA GLY A 9 18.67 18.29 -5.64
C GLY A 9 19.29 18.08 -4.24
N PRO A 10 18.71 18.64 -3.17
CA PRO A 10 19.26 18.48 -1.84
C PRO A 10 19.31 16.98 -1.50
N SER A 11 20.51 16.43 -1.36
CA SER A 11 20.69 15.09 -0.83
C SER A 11 20.19 15.08 0.61
N LEU A 12 19.44 14.05 1.01
CA LEU A 12 18.96 13.82 2.38
C LEU A 12 20.03 14.09 3.47
N GLY A 13 21.32 13.95 3.14
CA GLY A 13 22.44 14.27 4.02
C GLY A 13 22.61 15.75 4.45
N GLN A 14 21.72 16.68 4.07
CA GLN A 14 21.76 18.09 4.51
C GLN A 14 20.48 18.58 5.20
N ASP A 15 19.51 17.71 5.46
CA ASP A 15 18.29 18.09 6.18
C ASP A 15 18.53 18.03 7.69
N SER A 16 18.57 19.19 8.35
CA SER A 16 18.78 19.29 9.80
C SER A 16 17.66 18.63 10.62
N ARG A 17 16.48 18.39 10.03
CA ARG A 17 15.40 17.62 10.65
C ARG A 17 15.82 16.17 10.92
N LEU A 18 16.76 15.64 10.16
CA LEU A 18 17.22 14.25 10.26
C LEU A 18 18.27 14.02 11.34
N GLU A 19 18.90 15.07 11.89
CA GLU A 19 19.96 14.94 12.90
C GLU A 19 19.50 14.17 14.16
N ASN A 20 18.21 14.26 14.49
CA ASN A 20 17.61 13.59 15.65
C ASN A 20 16.38 12.74 15.27
N ALA A 21 16.28 12.32 14.01
CA ALA A 21 15.14 11.53 13.56
C ALA A 21 15.14 10.12 14.16
N VAL A 22 13.95 9.63 14.47
CA VAL A 22 13.73 8.22 14.84
C VAL A 22 13.68 7.41 13.55
N VAL A 23 14.65 6.51 13.37
CA VAL A 23 14.76 5.65 12.18
C VAL A 23 13.75 4.50 12.27
N ILE A 24 13.07 4.23 11.16
CA ILE A 24 12.09 3.17 11.00
C ILE A 24 12.51 2.30 9.81
N ALA A 25 12.76 1.01 10.05
CA ALA A 25 13.14 0.05 9.03
C ALA A 25 11.92 -0.75 8.52
N PRO A 26 11.96 -1.29 7.28
CA PRO A 26 10.95 -2.25 6.82
C PRO A 26 10.74 -3.40 7.82
N GLY A 27 9.48 -3.66 8.17
CA GLY A 27 9.10 -4.67 9.15
C GLY A 27 8.93 -4.16 10.58
N ASP A 28 9.35 -2.91 10.87
CA ASP A 28 9.04 -2.27 12.14
C ASP A 28 7.53 -1.97 12.27
N ASN A 29 7.03 -2.02 13.50
CA ASN A 29 5.68 -1.57 13.81
C ASN A 29 5.68 -0.04 13.97
N ILE A 30 5.37 0.67 12.88
CA ILE A 30 5.42 2.13 12.82
C ILE A 30 4.55 2.77 13.89
N GLN A 31 3.30 2.30 14.04
CA GLN A 31 2.40 2.89 15.03
C GLN A 31 2.91 2.74 16.45
N ARG A 32 3.53 1.61 16.80
CA ARG A 32 4.14 1.41 18.12
C ARG A 32 5.29 2.40 18.34
N ILE A 33 6.11 2.65 17.33
CA ILE A 33 7.18 3.65 17.38
C ILE A 33 6.61 5.04 17.59
N VAL A 34 5.60 5.44 16.80
CA VAL A 34 4.90 6.73 16.96
C VAL A 34 4.32 6.87 18.37
N ASN A 35 3.65 5.83 18.87
CA ASN A 35 3.06 5.83 20.22
C ASN A 35 4.12 6.04 21.33
N SER A 36 5.33 5.51 21.14
CA SER A 36 6.40 5.56 22.13
C SER A 36 7.20 6.88 22.17
N ASN A 37 7.03 7.75 21.18
CA ASN A 37 7.76 9.02 21.07
C ASN A 37 6.88 10.24 21.38
N PRO A 38 7.42 11.38 21.80
CA PRO A 38 6.62 12.60 22.03
C PRO A 38 6.01 13.14 20.73
N ALA A 39 4.97 13.97 20.85
CA ALA A 39 4.45 14.74 19.73
C ALA A 39 5.52 15.70 19.18
N GLY A 40 5.53 15.93 17.86
CA GLY A 40 6.54 16.75 17.19
C GLY A 40 7.80 15.97 16.80
N THR A 41 7.73 14.64 16.82
CA THR A 41 8.88 13.79 16.48
C THR A 41 9.07 13.71 14.98
N THR A 42 10.32 13.76 14.53
CA THR A 42 10.68 13.43 13.15
C THR A 42 11.03 11.95 13.04
N TYR A 43 10.41 11.27 12.08
CA TYR A 43 10.63 9.87 11.75
C TYR A 43 11.23 9.76 10.35
N LEU A 44 12.33 9.02 10.22
CA LEU A 44 12.96 8.69 8.94
C LEU A 44 12.62 7.25 8.58
N LEU A 45 11.82 7.06 7.54
CA LEU A 45 11.50 5.74 7.01
C LEU A 45 12.57 5.34 5.99
N GLN A 46 13.24 4.22 6.26
CA GLN A 46 14.28 3.72 5.36
C GLN A 46 13.69 3.20 4.05
N THR A 47 14.53 3.15 3.00
CA THR A 47 14.17 2.59 1.69
C THR A 47 13.58 1.17 1.82
N GLY A 48 12.51 0.90 1.06
CA GLY A 48 11.83 -0.39 1.01
C GLY A 48 10.35 -0.33 1.41
N TYR A 49 9.72 -1.51 1.45
CA TYR A 49 8.28 -1.64 1.72
C TYR A 49 7.96 -1.74 3.22
N HIS A 50 7.22 -0.74 3.71
CA HIS A 50 6.61 -0.69 5.04
C HIS A 50 5.13 -1.13 4.94
N ARG A 51 4.91 -2.45 5.00
CA ARG A 51 3.63 -3.07 4.63
C ARG A 51 2.58 -3.07 5.74
N GLU A 52 1.32 -3.03 5.32
CA GLU A 52 0.12 -3.21 6.15
C GLU A 52 0.06 -2.23 7.35
N ASN A 53 0.67 -1.05 7.20
CA ASN A 53 0.72 -0.03 8.24
C ASN A 53 -0.49 0.91 8.20
N ILE A 54 -0.95 1.31 9.38
CA ILE A 54 -1.87 2.42 9.60
C ILE A 54 -1.20 3.31 10.64
N ILE A 55 -1.03 4.58 10.30
CA ILE A 55 -0.29 5.56 11.09
C ILE A 55 -1.30 6.60 11.58
N ILE A 56 -1.41 6.74 12.89
CA ILE A 56 -2.11 7.79 13.61
C ILE A 56 -1.03 8.71 14.20
N PRO A 57 -0.68 9.81 13.51
CA PRO A 57 0.32 10.75 13.97
C PRO A 57 -0.08 11.45 15.27
N LYS A 58 0.90 12.09 15.92
CA LYS A 58 0.68 13.11 16.94
C LYS A 58 0.89 14.50 16.35
N ASP A 59 0.41 15.52 17.07
CA ASP A 59 0.54 16.91 16.64
C ASP A 59 2.00 17.28 16.33
N GLY A 60 2.25 17.85 15.15
CA GLY A 60 3.57 18.28 14.71
C GLY A 60 4.52 17.17 14.24
N ASP A 61 4.10 15.90 14.24
CA ASP A 61 4.94 14.81 13.77
C ASP A 61 5.34 15.00 12.29
N THR A 62 6.56 14.60 11.96
CA THR A 62 7.12 14.68 10.60
C THR A 62 7.58 13.30 10.16
N PHE A 63 7.11 12.83 9.01
CA PHE A 63 7.50 11.55 8.41
C PHE A 63 8.22 11.83 7.09
N ILE A 64 9.49 11.43 7.02
CA ILE A 64 10.35 11.61 5.83
C ILE A 64 10.77 10.23 5.35
N GLY A 65 10.59 9.95 4.07
CA GLY A 65 11.14 8.75 3.44
C GLY A 65 12.55 8.96 2.90
N GLU A 66 13.39 7.94 3.01
CA GLU A 66 14.54 7.78 2.11
C GLU A 66 14.03 7.52 0.67
N ASP A 67 14.88 7.74 -0.34
CA ASP A 67 14.54 7.43 -1.72
C ASP A 67 14.12 5.96 -1.86
N GLY A 68 12.89 5.73 -2.33
CA GLY A 68 12.31 4.38 -2.44
C GLY A 68 11.68 3.84 -1.15
N ALA A 69 11.42 4.69 -0.14
CA ALA A 69 10.57 4.33 0.99
C ALA A 69 9.09 4.29 0.56
N ILE A 70 8.46 3.13 0.72
CA ILE A 70 7.10 2.85 0.27
C ILE A 70 6.27 2.40 1.46
N ILE A 71 5.19 3.10 1.76
CA ILE A 71 4.16 2.64 2.68
C ILE A 71 3.07 1.96 1.85
N SER A 72 2.91 0.65 2.02
CA SER A 72 2.02 -0.17 1.20
C SER A 72 0.92 -0.80 2.04
N GLY A 73 -0.34 -0.66 1.61
CA GLY A 73 -1.49 -1.35 2.21
C GLY A 73 -1.65 -2.82 1.76
N ALA A 74 -0.67 -3.34 1.00
CA ALA A 74 -0.74 -4.65 0.40
C ALA A 74 0.11 -5.70 1.12
N ARG A 75 -0.34 -6.95 1.02
CA ARG A 75 0.34 -8.16 1.49
C ARG A 75 0.87 -8.95 0.31
N VAL A 76 2.10 -9.45 0.42
CA VAL A 76 2.68 -10.41 -0.54
C VAL A 76 2.05 -11.79 -0.34
N LEU A 77 1.62 -12.41 -1.43
CA LEU A 77 1.06 -13.76 -1.46
C LEU A 77 2.15 -14.77 -1.87
N THR A 78 2.25 -15.91 -1.17
CA THR A 78 3.34 -16.90 -1.39
C THR A 78 2.87 -18.35 -1.59
N ASP A 79 1.70 -18.73 -1.06
CA ASP A 79 1.28 -20.14 -0.94
C ASP A 79 0.29 -20.57 -2.05
N PHE A 80 0.68 -20.36 -3.31
CA PHE A 80 -0.18 -20.62 -4.48
C PHE A 80 -0.42 -22.10 -4.71
N GLN A 81 -1.68 -22.46 -4.99
CA GLN A 81 -2.09 -23.81 -5.36
C GLN A 81 -2.68 -23.83 -6.77
N ARG A 82 -2.53 -24.95 -7.48
CA ARG A 82 -3.21 -25.17 -8.75
C ARG A 82 -4.61 -25.71 -8.53
N SER A 83 -5.59 -25.13 -9.22
CA SER A 83 -6.96 -25.66 -9.32
C SER A 83 -7.41 -25.59 -10.78
N GLY A 84 -7.32 -26.71 -11.50
CA GLY A 84 -7.52 -26.72 -12.95
C GLY A 84 -6.52 -25.80 -13.65
N GLU A 85 -7.03 -24.84 -14.44
CA GLU A 85 -6.22 -23.83 -15.13
C GLU A 85 -5.79 -22.66 -14.23
N TYR A 86 -6.40 -22.51 -13.05
CA TYR A 86 -6.18 -21.37 -12.15
C TYR A 86 -5.02 -21.60 -11.19
N TRP A 87 -4.37 -20.51 -10.82
CA TRP A 87 -3.65 -20.36 -9.57
C TRP A 87 -4.61 -19.81 -8.51
N VAL A 88 -4.52 -20.36 -7.31
CA VAL A 88 -5.44 -20.06 -6.21
C VAL A 88 -4.68 -19.73 -4.95
N MET A 89 -5.09 -18.65 -4.31
CA MET A 89 -4.73 -18.29 -2.94
C MET A 89 -5.95 -18.44 -2.05
N TYR A 90 -5.93 -19.45 -1.18
CA TYR A 90 -6.98 -19.68 -0.18
C TYR A 90 -6.76 -18.82 1.07
N GLY A 91 -7.76 -18.81 1.96
CA GLY A 91 -7.67 -18.13 3.26
C GLY A 91 -7.69 -16.60 3.17
N GLN A 92 -8.16 -16.06 2.05
CA GLN A 92 -8.29 -14.63 1.81
C GLN A 92 -9.59 -14.15 2.44
N VAL A 93 -9.48 -13.54 3.62
CA VAL A 93 -10.62 -13.07 4.42
C VAL A 93 -10.76 -11.55 4.41
N GLN A 94 -9.91 -10.86 3.64
CA GLN A 94 -10.01 -9.43 3.46
C GLN A 94 -11.27 -9.11 2.66
N GLU A 95 -12.26 -8.50 3.33
CA GLU A 95 -13.48 -8.03 2.70
C GLU A 95 -13.85 -6.68 3.33
N GLY A 96 -13.49 -5.61 2.63
CA GLY A 96 -13.82 -4.25 2.98
C GLY A 96 -15.26 -3.91 2.59
N GLN A 97 -15.74 -2.77 3.10
CA GLN A 97 -17.05 -2.27 2.70
C GLN A 97 -17.00 -1.76 1.24
N PRO A 98 -17.88 -2.24 0.34
CA PRO A 98 -17.88 -1.75 -1.04
C PRO A 98 -18.27 -0.27 -1.11
N GLY A 99 -17.46 0.57 -1.77
CA GLY A 99 -17.65 2.02 -1.86
C GLY A 99 -17.54 2.55 -3.29
N GLY A 100 -18.17 3.69 -3.58
CA GLY A 100 -18.13 4.31 -4.91
C GLY A 100 -19.15 3.79 -5.93
N ILE A 101 -19.03 4.27 -7.17
CA ILE A 101 -19.91 3.94 -8.31
C ILE A 101 -19.06 3.34 -9.42
N CYS A 102 -19.48 2.20 -9.96
CA CYS A 102 -18.78 1.56 -11.07
C CYS A 102 -19.26 1.99 -12.44
N GLU A 103 -18.28 2.09 -13.32
CA GLU A 103 -18.49 1.97 -14.75
C GLU A 103 -18.98 0.55 -15.09
N VAL A 104 -19.81 0.44 -16.12
CA VAL A 104 -20.43 -0.84 -16.53
C VAL A 104 -19.39 -1.91 -16.86
N PHE A 105 -18.21 -1.52 -17.33
CA PHE A 105 -17.12 -2.43 -17.71
C PHE A 105 -16.18 -2.79 -16.53
N ALA A 106 -16.40 -2.26 -15.34
CA ALA A 106 -15.61 -2.54 -14.13
C ALA A 106 -16.54 -2.96 -12.97
N PRO A 107 -17.26 -4.09 -13.09
CA PRO A 107 -18.33 -4.47 -12.16
C PRO A 107 -17.87 -4.65 -10.71
N ARG A 108 -16.56 -4.82 -10.49
CA ARG A 108 -15.94 -5.01 -9.18
C ARG A 108 -15.14 -3.79 -8.68
N CYS A 109 -15.23 -2.64 -9.33
CA CYS A 109 -14.49 -1.43 -8.93
C CYS A 109 -14.79 -0.93 -7.50
N ARG A 110 -15.93 -1.34 -6.92
CA ARG A 110 -16.33 -0.94 -5.57
C ARG A 110 -15.57 -1.70 -4.47
N TYR A 111 -14.89 -2.78 -4.84
CA TYR A 111 -14.12 -3.62 -3.94
C TYR A 111 -12.67 -3.16 -3.95
N GLY A 112 -12.13 -2.84 -2.77
CA GLY A 112 -10.79 -2.25 -2.64
C GLY A 112 -9.66 -3.28 -2.67
N GLU A 113 -9.98 -4.57 -2.69
CA GLU A 113 -9.00 -5.67 -2.63
C GLU A 113 -8.38 -5.95 -4.01
N ASP A 114 -7.71 -4.94 -4.58
CA ASP A 114 -6.99 -5.09 -5.84
C ASP A 114 -5.84 -6.10 -5.69
N LEU A 115 -5.69 -6.94 -6.71
CA LEU A 115 -4.56 -7.86 -6.87
C LEU A 115 -3.54 -7.24 -7.81
N TYR A 116 -2.26 -7.22 -7.42
CA TYR A 116 -1.15 -6.70 -8.19
C TYR A 116 -0.21 -7.84 -8.57
N PHE A 117 0.29 -7.82 -9.80
CA PHE A 117 1.27 -8.74 -10.33
C PHE A 117 2.45 -7.91 -10.84
N ASP A 118 3.62 -8.05 -10.21
CA ASP A 118 4.80 -7.18 -10.43
C ASP A 118 4.43 -5.69 -10.47
N ASP A 119 3.79 -5.21 -9.40
CA ASP A 119 3.28 -3.84 -9.23
C ASP A 119 2.18 -3.40 -10.21
N GLN A 120 1.73 -4.25 -11.14
CA GLN A 120 0.64 -3.94 -12.06
C GLN A 120 -0.71 -4.48 -11.55
N PRO A 121 -1.76 -3.65 -11.45
CA PRO A 121 -3.07 -4.12 -11.02
C PRO A 121 -3.69 -5.05 -12.07
N LEU A 122 -4.19 -6.20 -11.62
CA LEU A 122 -5.03 -7.07 -12.43
C LEU A 122 -6.47 -6.56 -12.43
N ARG A 123 -7.22 -6.89 -13.48
CA ARG A 123 -8.64 -6.52 -13.58
C ARG A 123 -9.51 -7.47 -12.77
N HIS A 124 -10.28 -6.90 -11.83
CA HIS A 124 -11.21 -7.67 -11.00
C HIS A 124 -12.48 -8.05 -11.79
N VAL A 125 -12.61 -9.33 -12.15
CA VAL A 125 -13.81 -9.88 -12.82
C VAL A 125 -14.81 -10.44 -11.80
N ASP A 126 -16.08 -10.55 -12.19
CA ASP A 126 -17.16 -10.89 -11.25
C ASP A 126 -17.50 -12.38 -11.15
N ARG A 127 -16.88 -13.23 -11.98
CA ARG A 127 -17.08 -14.68 -12.04
C ARG A 127 -15.83 -15.39 -12.54
N LEU A 128 -15.64 -16.62 -12.07
CA LEU A 128 -14.44 -17.43 -12.32
C LEU A 128 -14.18 -17.72 -13.81
N ASP A 129 -15.23 -17.99 -14.60
CA ASP A 129 -15.13 -18.31 -16.03
C ASP A 129 -14.68 -17.13 -16.91
N MET A 130 -14.67 -15.91 -16.37
CA MET A 130 -14.19 -14.69 -17.03
C MET A 130 -12.70 -14.42 -16.79
N VAL A 131 -12.03 -15.17 -15.90
CA VAL A 131 -10.61 -14.96 -15.59
C VAL A 131 -9.76 -15.33 -16.81
N ARG A 132 -9.03 -14.35 -17.34
CA ARG A 132 -7.99 -14.50 -18.37
C ARG A 132 -6.69 -13.89 -17.85
N SER A 133 -5.61 -13.99 -18.64
CA SER A 133 -4.35 -13.30 -18.32
C SER A 133 -4.60 -11.80 -18.12
N GLY A 134 -4.09 -11.24 -17.02
CA GLY A 134 -4.38 -9.87 -16.61
C GLY A 134 -5.64 -9.70 -15.74
N ASP A 135 -6.35 -10.78 -15.42
CA ASP A 135 -7.57 -10.74 -14.60
C ASP A 135 -7.42 -11.54 -13.30
N PHE A 136 -8.26 -11.20 -12.32
CA PHE A 136 -8.46 -12.02 -11.13
C PHE A 136 -9.93 -12.06 -10.72
N PHE A 137 -10.31 -13.13 -10.03
CA PHE A 137 -11.61 -13.29 -9.39
C PHE A 137 -11.41 -13.53 -7.90
N PHE A 138 -12.00 -12.69 -7.05
CA PHE A 138 -12.11 -12.96 -5.62
C PHE A 138 -13.46 -13.60 -5.31
N ASP A 139 -13.43 -14.90 -4.99
CA ASP A 139 -14.55 -15.61 -4.38
C ASP A 139 -14.61 -15.33 -2.88
N TYR A 140 -15.31 -14.26 -2.51
CA TYR A 140 -15.54 -13.90 -1.11
C TYR A 140 -16.27 -15.00 -0.31
N GLY A 141 -17.11 -15.81 -0.97
CA GLY A 141 -17.81 -16.92 -0.31
C GLY A 141 -16.88 -18.08 0.03
N ALA A 142 -15.89 -18.36 -0.83
CA ALA A 142 -14.88 -19.38 -0.62
C ALA A 142 -13.60 -18.87 0.06
N ASN A 143 -13.49 -17.57 0.35
CA ASN A 143 -12.27 -16.91 0.83
C ASN A 143 -11.05 -17.24 -0.04
N ALA A 144 -11.21 -17.13 -1.36
CA ALA A 144 -10.19 -17.55 -2.33
C ALA A 144 -10.06 -16.58 -3.51
N ILE A 145 -8.82 -16.27 -3.88
CA ILE A 145 -8.48 -15.48 -5.06
C ILE A 145 -7.98 -16.41 -6.16
N TYR A 146 -8.51 -16.23 -7.37
CA TYR A 146 -8.18 -16.99 -8.57
C TYR A 146 -7.63 -16.08 -9.68
N PHE A 147 -6.54 -16.50 -10.32
CA PHE A 147 -5.95 -15.86 -11.50
C PHE A 147 -5.28 -16.94 -12.37
N VAL A 148 -4.80 -16.61 -13.57
CA VAL A 148 -4.20 -17.60 -14.49
C VAL A 148 -2.73 -17.38 -14.82
N ASP A 149 -2.22 -16.16 -14.62
CA ASP A 149 -0.81 -15.83 -14.83
C ASP A 149 0.09 -16.62 -13.87
N ASP A 150 1.25 -17.11 -14.32
CA ASP A 150 2.13 -17.96 -13.52
C ASP A 150 2.88 -17.14 -12.45
N PRO A 151 2.62 -17.32 -11.13
CA PRO A 151 3.26 -16.54 -10.08
C PRO A 151 4.71 -16.96 -9.82
N THR A 152 5.23 -17.99 -10.50
CA THR A 152 6.59 -18.50 -10.27
C THR A 152 7.64 -17.43 -10.59
N ASN A 153 8.44 -17.04 -9.59
CA ASN A 153 9.43 -15.95 -9.66
C ASN A 153 8.82 -14.55 -9.87
N HIS A 154 7.53 -14.38 -9.60
CA HIS A 154 6.83 -13.09 -9.66
C HIS A 154 6.37 -12.66 -8.27
N VAL A 155 6.19 -11.35 -8.09
CA VAL A 155 5.62 -10.81 -6.85
C VAL A 155 4.13 -10.58 -7.08
N VAL A 156 3.30 -11.30 -6.33
CA VAL A 156 1.85 -11.08 -6.33
C VAL A 156 1.46 -10.52 -4.98
N GLU A 157 0.72 -9.41 -4.99
CA GLU A 157 0.29 -8.71 -3.80
C GLU A 157 -1.22 -8.47 -3.84
N VAL A 158 -1.86 -8.45 -2.68
CA VAL A 158 -3.27 -8.04 -2.56
C VAL A 158 -3.39 -6.90 -1.58
N ALA A 159 -4.16 -5.86 -1.94
CA ALA A 159 -4.51 -4.80 -1.02
C ALA A 159 -5.39 -5.35 0.12
N VAL A 160 -4.95 -5.17 1.37
CA VAL A 160 -5.65 -5.69 2.56
C VAL A 160 -6.02 -4.61 3.58
N THR A 161 -5.40 -3.43 3.49
CA THR A 161 -5.58 -2.37 4.48
C THR A 161 -6.67 -1.38 4.06
N TRP A 162 -7.84 -1.45 4.70
CA TRP A 162 -9.01 -0.63 4.36
C TRP A 162 -8.98 0.79 4.92
N GLN A 163 -8.16 1.02 5.94
CA GLN A 163 -7.96 2.34 6.55
C GLN A 163 -6.88 3.09 5.78
N ALA A 164 -6.91 4.41 5.84
CA ALA A 164 -5.85 5.23 5.26
C ALA A 164 -4.50 4.90 5.91
N ALA A 165 -3.42 5.02 5.14
CA ALA A 165 -2.03 4.89 5.61
C ALA A 165 -1.73 5.88 6.73
N PHE A 166 -2.22 7.11 6.59
CA PHE A 166 -2.19 8.15 7.60
C PHE A 166 -3.62 8.58 7.90
N ASP A 167 -3.99 8.59 9.19
CA ASP A 167 -5.34 8.91 9.65
C ASP A 167 -5.32 9.64 11.00
N GLY A 168 -6.42 10.28 11.37
CA GLY A 168 -6.60 10.91 12.69
C GLY A 168 -6.72 12.43 12.66
N THR A 169 -6.71 13.03 13.86
CA THR A 169 -7.02 14.45 14.10
C THR A 169 -5.80 15.31 14.39
N ALA A 170 -4.60 14.76 14.24
CA ALA A 170 -3.36 15.45 14.55
C ALA A 170 -3.15 16.65 13.61
N ARG A 171 -2.64 17.75 14.17
CA ARG A 171 -2.42 18.99 13.44
C ARG A 171 -0.95 19.16 13.08
N ASN A 172 -0.70 19.89 12.00
CA ASN A 172 0.66 20.24 11.54
C ASN A 172 1.55 19.01 11.28
N VAL A 173 0.96 17.91 10.83
CA VAL A 173 1.71 16.72 10.42
C VAL A 173 2.34 16.96 9.06
N THR A 174 3.62 16.62 8.90
CA THR A 174 4.34 16.66 7.62
C THR A 174 4.60 15.24 7.12
N ILE A 175 4.28 14.98 5.85
CA ILE A 175 4.57 13.73 5.14
C ILE A 175 5.35 14.09 3.89
N GLU A 176 6.58 13.60 3.77
CA GLU A 176 7.52 13.99 2.72
C GLU A 176 8.31 12.80 2.17
N ASN A 177 8.58 12.80 0.86
CA ASN A 177 9.39 11.79 0.16
C ASN A 177 8.94 10.33 0.38
N LEU A 178 7.62 10.11 0.48
CA LEU A 178 7.03 8.77 0.63
C LEU A 178 6.14 8.44 -0.55
N ILE A 179 6.23 7.20 -1.01
CA ILE A 179 5.20 6.60 -1.86
C ILE A 179 4.18 5.94 -0.93
N VAL A 180 2.90 6.28 -1.10
CA VAL A 180 1.79 5.63 -0.39
C VAL A 180 0.92 4.93 -1.42
N GLU A 181 0.82 3.60 -1.34
CA GLU A 181 0.22 2.80 -2.41
C GLU A 181 -0.57 1.57 -1.92
N LYS A 182 -1.42 1.05 -2.81
CA LYS A 182 -2.11 -0.26 -2.68
C LYS A 182 -2.91 -0.42 -1.38
N TYR A 183 -3.58 0.66 -0.97
CA TYR A 183 -4.53 0.64 0.14
C TYR A 183 -5.93 0.28 -0.37
N ALA A 184 -6.58 -0.66 0.31
CA ALA A 184 -7.96 -1.08 0.03
C ALA A 184 -8.99 -0.08 0.60
N THR A 185 -8.66 1.21 0.60
CA THR A 185 -9.55 2.27 1.08
C THR A 185 -10.80 2.32 0.22
N ARG A 186 -11.96 2.53 0.86
CA ARG A 186 -13.21 2.78 0.15
C ARG A 186 -13.03 3.93 -0.83
N GLY A 187 -13.67 3.87 -2.00
CA GLY A 187 -13.51 4.90 -3.05
C GLY A 187 -13.86 6.34 -2.64
N GLU A 188 -14.54 6.56 -1.50
CA GLU A 188 -14.79 7.89 -0.93
C GLU A 188 -13.65 8.43 -0.04
N PHE A 189 -12.64 7.62 0.30
CA PHE A 189 -11.52 7.99 1.14
C PHE A 189 -10.18 7.83 0.41
N GLY A 190 -9.26 8.77 0.64
CA GLY A 190 -7.88 8.64 0.19
C GLY A 190 -7.03 7.81 1.16
N ALA A 191 -5.86 7.37 0.70
CA ALA A 191 -4.86 6.68 1.54
C ALA A 191 -4.17 7.61 2.56
N ILE A 192 -4.42 8.92 2.51
CA ILE A 192 -4.03 9.90 3.52
C ILE A 192 -5.30 10.67 3.89
N ARG A 193 -5.64 10.71 5.18
CA ARG A 193 -6.85 11.36 5.68
C ARG A 193 -6.55 12.19 6.93
N GLY A 194 -6.93 13.46 6.90
CA GLY A 194 -7.08 14.28 8.10
C GLY A 194 -8.53 14.30 8.54
N LEU A 195 -8.76 14.26 9.85
CA LEU A 195 -10.08 14.42 10.47
C LEU A 195 -10.11 15.74 11.23
N ASP A 196 -11.14 16.55 10.98
CA ASP A 196 -11.37 17.83 11.67
C ASP A 196 -12.06 17.64 13.04
#